data_AF-A0A5J4Q036-F1
#
_entry.id   AF-A0A5J4Q036-F1
#
_cell.length_a   1.000
_cell.length_b   1.000
_cell.length_c   1.000
_cell.angle_alpha   90.00
_cell.angle_beta   90.00
_cell.angle_gamma   90.00
#
_symmetry.space_group_name_H-M   'P 1'
#
loop_
_entity.id
_entity.type
_entity.pdbx_description
1 polymer ?
#
loop_
_entity_poly.entity_id
_entity_poly.type
_entity_poly.pdbx_seq_one_letter_code
_entity_poly.pdbx_strand_id
1 'polypeptide(L)'
;FGHRISREKALSAYGFDSNKKTVLILGGSLGAYSINQCLTNNLNVIRSAGDIQFIWQTGKIYYEQIIDASKKIGKIANLYITNFIKDMATAYMAADLIVSRAGAGAISEFCLLQKAVILVPSPNVAEDHQTKNAMALVNNSAAISVQDVNINEILLSKVIEVIHDEKTLNQLRSNIAMLALPGSANTIAEEVFKMAEMNITSVYFIGIGGIGMSALARYFLSKGKIVAGYDRVPCEITEHLVEEGIQIHYEENLSLIPSACLDKETTLVIWTPAVPETHVELAYFRTAGFEIQKRSQVLGAITRSSKGLCVAGTHGKTTTSAMLAHLLYQSRIGCNAFLGGISKNYHTNLLLSQKSPYTVIEADEFDRSFHQLTPYMSVITATDPDHLDIYGSEEAYLKGFEIYTGLIKNCLVIHKNSKLQPKVKKEVRIYTYSQDEGDFHAENIRMGNGEIIFDFVAPDTRIT
;
A
#
# COMPACT_ATOMS: atom_id res chain seq x y z
N PHE A 1 4.45 -11.64 3.02
CA PHE A 1 4.75 -12.75 3.95
C PHE A 1 6.14 -13.29 3.66
N GLY A 2 7.15 -12.86 4.44
CA GLY A 2 8.58 -13.00 4.13
C GLY A 2 9.33 -14.17 4.78
N HIS A 3 8.65 -15.05 5.53
CA HIS A 3 9.25 -16.28 6.03
C HIS A 3 8.82 -17.47 5.16
N ARG A 4 9.69 -17.91 4.24
CA ARG A 4 9.51 -19.16 3.50
C ARG A 4 9.87 -20.33 4.41
N ILE A 5 8.99 -20.70 5.33
CA ILE A 5 9.03 -22.02 5.96
C ILE A 5 8.53 -23.06 4.94
N SER A 6 9.25 -24.16 4.77
CA SER A 6 8.79 -25.26 3.90
C SER A 6 7.64 -26.00 4.58
N ARG A 7 6.76 -26.66 3.80
CA ARG A 7 5.68 -27.51 4.34
C ARG A 7 6.21 -28.57 5.30
N GLU A 8 7.35 -29.16 4.99
CA GLU A 8 8.01 -30.16 5.85
C GLU A 8 8.39 -29.60 7.22
N LYS A 9 9.01 -28.41 7.27
CA LYS A 9 9.32 -27.74 8.54
C LYS A 9 8.04 -27.36 9.30
N ALA A 10 7.01 -26.93 8.58
CA ALA A 10 5.73 -26.60 9.19
C ALA A 10 5.07 -27.84 9.83
N LEU A 11 5.11 -29.00 9.18
CA LEU A 11 4.57 -30.25 9.72
C LEU A 11 5.41 -30.78 10.89
N SER A 12 6.73 -30.65 10.82
CA SER A 12 7.61 -31.01 11.93
C SER A 12 7.29 -30.24 13.20
N ALA A 13 6.83 -28.98 13.11
CA ALA A 13 6.42 -28.19 14.27
C ALA A 13 5.20 -28.78 15.00
N TYR A 14 4.39 -29.60 14.31
CA TYR A 14 3.24 -30.32 14.88
C TYR A 14 3.53 -31.81 15.13
N GLY A 15 4.76 -32.30 14.87
CA GLY A 15 5.11 -33.71 14.99
C GLY A 15 4.44 -34.61 13.95
N PHE A 16 4.17 -34.05 12.77
CA PHE A 16 3.39 -34.69 11.71
C PHE A 16 4.26 -35.18 10.54
N ASP A 17 3.78 -36.23 9.88
CA ASP A 17 4.39 -36.88 8.72
C ASP A 17 4.20 -36.01 7.47
N SER A 18 5.30 -35.77 6.74
CA SER A 18 5.32 -34.97 5.53
C SER A 18 4.57 -35.61 4.35
N ASN A 19 4.40 -36.94 4.36
CA ASN A 19 3.71 -37.69 3.31
C ASN A 19 2.19 -37.70 3.46
N LYS A 20 1.66 -37.28 4.61
CA LYS A 20 0.22 -37.25 4.89
C LYS A 20 -0.38 -35.88 4.64
N LYS A 21 -1.67 -35.87 4.34
CA LYS A 21 -2.45 -34.63 4.17
C LYS A 21 -2.87 -34.09 5.54
N THR A 22 -2.91 -32.77 5.66
CA THR A 22 -3.24 -32.11 6.94
C THR A 22 -4.43 -31.19 6.81
N VAL A 23 -5.40 -31.32 7.71
CA VAL A 23 -6.58 -30.46 7.83
C VAL A 23 -6.38 -29.49 9.00
N LEU A 24 -6.52 -28.19 8.75
CA LEU A 24 -6.54 -27.16 9.79
C LEU A 24 -7.99 -26.77 10.09
N ILE A 25 -8.39 -26.86 11.35
CA ILE A 25 -9.75 -26.52 11.79
C ILE A 25 -9.72 -25.36 12.78
N LEU A 26 -10.35 -24.26 12.39
CA LEU A 26 -10.36 -23.00 13.13
C LEU A 26 -11.65 -22.85 13.93
N GLY A 27 -11.59 -23.23 15.20
CA GLY A 27 -12.70 -23.19 16.16
C GLY A 27 -12.55 -22.15 17.28
N GLY A 28 -11.71 -21.11 17.11
CA GLY A 28 -11.32 -20.21 18.21
C GLY A 28 -12.14 -18.94 18.42
N SER A 29 -13.14 -18.65 17.59
CA SER A 29 -13.97 -17.42 17.67
C SER A 29 -15.25 -17.63 18.50
N LEU A 30 -15.89 -16.54 18.96
CA LEU A 30 -17.14 -16.54 19.74
C LEU A 30 -18.27 -17.38 19.11
N GLY A 31 -18.26 -17.54 17.78
CA GLY A 31 -19.25 -18.33 17.05
C GLY A 31 -18.86 -19.79 16.76
N ALA A 32 -17.75 -20.32 17.28
CA ALA A 32 -17.21 -21.62 16.86
C ALA A 32 -17.70 -22.85 17.67
N TYR A 33 -18.65 -22.65 18.58
CA TYR A 33 -19.18 -23.70 19.45
C TYR A 33 -19.56 -24.99 18.70
N SER A 34 -20.35 -24.89 17.63
CA SER A 34 -20.86 -26.05 16.89
C SER A 34 -19.75 -26.84 16.18
N ILE A 35 -18.72 -26.17 15.63
CA ILE A 35 -17.52 -26.82 15.08
C ILE A 35 -16.83 -27.63 16.17
N ASN A 36 -16.63 -27.02 17.35
CA ASN A 36 -15.95 -27.68 18.45
C ASN A 36 -16.74 -28.88 18.99
N GLN A 37 -18.06 -28.78 19.10
CA GLN A 37 -18.92 -29.89 19.50
C GLN A 37 -18.88 -31.04 18.49
N CYS A 38 -18.98 -30.74 17.19
CA CYS A 38 -18.90 -31.74 16.13
C CYS A 38 -17.61 -32.57 16.23
N LEU A 39 -16.45 -31.92 16.38
CA LEU A 39 -15.17 -32.61 16.49
C LEU A 39 -15.03 -33.40 17.78
N THR A 40 -15.49 -32.86 18.91
CA THR A 40 -15.46 -33.55 20.20
C THR A 40 -16.27 -34.85 20.15
N ASN A 41 -17.44 -34.82 19.51
CA ASN A 41 -18.31 -35.99 19.38
C ASN A 41 -17.74 -37.06 18.41
N ASN A 42 -16.80 -36.69 17.55
CA ASN A 42 -16.27 -37.55 16.50
C ASN A 42 -14.76 -37.86 16.64
N LEU A 43 -14.20 -37.75 17.86
CA LEU A 43 -12.79 -38.07 18.14
C LEU A 43 -12.38 -39.49 17.71
N ASN A 44 -13.28 -40.47 17.81
CA ASN A 44 -13.02 -41.84 17.33
C ASN A 44 -12.86 -41.93 15.80
N VAL A 45 -13.63 -41.13 15.06
CA VAL A 45 -13.53 -41.05 13.60
C VAL A 45 -12.19 -40.41 13.21
N ILE A 46 -11.83 -39.29 13.87
CA ILE A 46 -10.51 -38.64 13.68
C ILE A 46 -9.37 -39.63 13.94
N ARG A 47 -9.45 -40.39 15.05
CA ARG A 47 -8.44 -41.41 15.38
C ARG A 47 -8.34 -42.53 14.35
N SER A 48 -9.46 -42.90 13.73
CA SER A 48 -9.51 -43.99 12.73
C SER A 48 -9.02 -43.53 11.35
N ALA A 49 -9.08 -42.23 11.06
CA ALA A 49 -8.55 -41.60 9.84
C ALA A 49 -7.02 -41.38 9.92
N GLY A 50 -6.27 -42.45 10.18
CA GLY A 50 -4.83 -42.40 10.49
C GLY A 50 -3.92 -41.96 9.33
N ASP A 51 -4.45 -41.85 8.12
CA ASP A 51 -3.83 -41.32 6.92
C ASP A 51 -3.98 -39.79 6.77
N ILE A 52 -4.87 -39.17 7.57
CA ILE A 52 -5.08 -37.72 7.64
C ILE A 52 -4.58 -37.18 8.98
N GLN A 53 -4.04 -35.96 8.97
CA GLN A 53 -3.57 -35.25 10.16
C GLN A 53 -4.43 -34.02 10.43
N PHE A 54 -4.63 -33.68 11.70
CA PHE A 54 -5.56 -32.61 12.10
C PHE A 54 -4.88 -31.62 13.04
N ILE A 55 -4.92 -30.33 12.70
CA ILE A 55 -4.57 -29.23 13.58
C ILE A 55 -5.88 -28.55 13.98
N TRP A 56 -6.21 -28.54 15.27
CA TRP A 56 -7.48 -27.99 15.76
C TRP A 56 -7.25 -26.88 16.78
N GLN A 57 -7.61 -25.65 16.39
CA GLN A 57 -7.67 -24.52 17.31
C GLN A 57 -9.05 -24.44 17.97
N THR A 58 -9.14 -24.66 19.27
CA THR A 58 -10.41 -24.75 19.99
C THR A 58 -10.91 -23.41 20.55
N GLY A 59 -10.03 -22.42 20.70
CA GLY A 59 -10.32 -21.24 21.52
C GLY A 59 -10.20 -21.52 23.02
N LYS A 60 -9.92 -20.46 23.78
CA LYS A 60 -9.63 -20.54 25.22
C LYS A 60 -10.81 -21.06 26.06
N ILE A 61 -12.04 -20.77 25.63
CA ILE A 61 -13.28 -21.13 26.32
C ILE A 61 -13.49 -22.65 26.34
N TYR A 62 -13.21 -23.33 25.22
CA TYR A 62 -13.55 -24.75 25.04
C TYR A 62 -12.38 -25.72 25.29
N TYR A 63 -11.16 -25.19 25.44
CA TYR A 63 -9.93 -25.99 25.42
C TYR A 63 -9.89 -27.09 26.48
N GLU A 64 -10.11 -26.76 27.75
CA GLU A 64 -10.01 -27.73 28.85
C GLU A 64 -11.00 -28.90 28.67
N GLN A 65 -12.26 -28.58 28.33
CA GLN A 65 -13.29 -29.60 28.10
C GLN A 65 -12.91 -30.56 26.96
N ILE A 66 -12.35 -30.02 25.86
CA ILE A 66 -11.96 -30.81 24.69
C ILE A 66 -10.75 -31.69 25.01
N ILE A 67 -9.76 -31.16 25.73
CA ILE A 67 -8.59 -31.92 26.16
C ILE A 67 -9.02 -33.08 27.06
N ASP A 68 -9.93 -32.85 28.00
CA ASP A 68 -10.43 -33.91 28.89
C ASP A 68 -11.25 -34.96 28.13
N ALA A 69 -12.04 -34.56 27.14
CA ALA A 69 -12.73 -35.49 26.24
C ALA A 69 -11.72 -36.35 25.44
N SER A 70 -10.65 -35.74 24.92
CA SER A 70 -9.60 -36.45 24.20
C SER A 70 -8.85 -37.43 25.11
N LYS A 71 -8.54 -37.07 26.35
CA LYS A 71 -7.85 -37.96 27.31
C LYS A 71 -8.63 -39.24 27.59
N LYS A 72 -9.96 -39.16 27.68
CA LYS A 72 -10.84 -40.32 27.91
C LYS A 72 -10.75 -41.38 26.81
N ILE A 73 -10.39 -40.99 25.59
CA ILE A 73 -10.29 -41.87 24.42
C ILE A 73 -8.85 -42.35 24.19
N GLY A 74 -7.87 -41.77 24.91
CA GLY A 74 -6.45 -42.05 24.76
C GLY A 74 -5.77 -41.15 23.73
N LYS A 75 -4.45 -41.31 23.57
CA LYS A 75 -3.63 -40.49 22.66
C LYS A 75 -4.08 -40.71 21.20
N ILE A 76 -4.43 -39.62 20.51
CA ILE A 76 -4.77 -39.62 19.08
C ILE A 76 -3.55 -39.10 18.31
N ALA A 77 -2.80 -40.01 17.67
CA ALA A 77 -1.48 -39.69 17.10
C ALA A 77 -1.53 -38.66 15.96
N ASN A 78 -2.65 -38.60 15.24
CA ASN A 78 -2.86 -37.73 14.08
C ASN A 78 -3.63 -36.44 14.42
N LEU A 79 -3.73 -36.06 15.70
CA LEU A 79 -4.46 -34.88 16.14
C LEU A 79 -3.62 -33.98 17.05
N TYR A 80 -3.52 -32.71 16.68
CA TYR A 80 -2.90 -31.65 17.46
C TYR A 80 -3.98 -30.65 17.92
N ILE A 81 -4.21 -30.54 19.23
CA ILE A 81 -5.22 -29.66 19.82
C ILE A 81 -4.51 -28.47 20.49
N THR A 82 -4.97 -27.26 20.21
CA THR A 82 -4.46 -26.03 20.86
C THR A 82 -5.59 -25.04 21.12
N ASN A 83 -5.46 -24.22 22.16
CA ASN A 83 -6.41 -23.13 22.40
C ASN A 83 -6.21 -21.95 21.42
N PHE A 84 -4.97 -21.72 20.98
CA PHE A 84 -4.58 -20.59 20.16
C PHE A 84 -3.33 -20.90 19.35
N ILE A 85 -3.38 -20.65 18.04
CA ILE A 85 -2.23 -20.76 17.14
C ILE A 85 -1.53 -19.41 17.10
N LYS A 86 -0.32 -19.33 17.68
CA LYS A 86 0.50 -18.11 17.66
C LYS A 86 1.11 -17.83 16.29
N ASP A 87 1.53 -18.89 15.60
CA ASP A 87 2.13 -18.81 14.26
C ASP A 87 1.15 -19.38 13.23
N MET A 88 0.23 -18.52 12.77
CA MET A 88 -0.74 -18.88 11.73
C MET A 88 -0.07 -19.18 10.38
N ALA A 89 1.10 -18.58 10.09
CA ALA A 89 1.80 -18.86 8.84
C ALA A 89 2.26 -20.32 8.77
N THR A 90 2.78 -20.84 9.89
CA THR A 90 3.15 -22.26 10.00
C THR A 90 1.92 -23.17 9.90
N ALA A 91 0.81 -22.85 10.56
CA ALA A 91 -0.43 -23.64 10.44
C ALA A 91 -0.99 -23.67 9.02
N TYR A 92 -1.05 -22.50 8.36
CA TYR A 92 -1.48 -22.40 6.97
C TYR A 92 -0.54 -23.14 6.03
N MET A 93 0.78 -23.08 6.25
CA MET A 93 1.74 -23.80 5.42
C MET A 93 1.59 -25.32 5.54
N ALA A 94 1.31 -25.83 6.75
CA ALA A 94 1.08 -27.25 7.00
C ALA A 94 -0.21 -27.76 6.34
N ALA A 95 -1.25 -26.93 6.28
CA ALA A 95 -2.59 -27.34 5.88
C ALA A 95 -2.76 -27.54 4.36
N ASP A 96 -3.40 -28.65 4.01
CA ASP A 96 -3.91 -28.96 2.67
C ASP A 96 -5.36 -28.53 2.47
N LEU A 97 -6.16 -28.58 3.53
CA LEU A 97 -7.55 -28.18 3.60
C LEU A 97 -7.80 -27.41 4.90
N ILE A 98 -8.62 -26.37 4.84
CA ILE A 98 -8.98 -25.56 6.01
C ILE A 98 -10.48 -25.64 6.24
N VAL A 99 -10.88 -25.82 7.50
CA VAL A 99 -12.26 -25.69 7.97
C VAL A 99 -12.36 -24.43 8.82
N SER A 100 -13.25 -23.50 8.45
CA SER A 100 -13.37 -22.23 9.16
C SER A 100 -14.78 -21.62 9.05
N ARG A 101 -15.06 -20.64 9.90
CA ARG A 101 -16.19 -19.72 9.72
C ARG A 101 -15.97 -18.80 8.51
N ALA A 102 -17.06 -18.30 7.94
CA ALA A 102 -17.05 -17.45 6.74
C ALA A 102 -16.97 -15.95 7.06
N GLY A 103 -16.06 -15.57 7.96
CA GLY A 103 -15.78 -14.16 8.27
C GLY A 103 -15.03 -13.48 7.12
N ALA A 104 -15.31 -12.19 6.88
CA ALA A 104 -14.75 -11.42 5.76
C ALA A 104 -13.20 -11.44 5.72
N GLY A 105 -12.55 -11.29 6.87
CA GLY A 105 -11.08 -11.37 6.97
C GLY A 105 -10.54 -12.77 6.61
N ALA A 106 -11.18 -13.82 7.12
CA ALA A 106 -10.76 -15.20 6.89
C ALA A 106 -10.88 -15.59 5.41
N ILE A 107 -12.01 -15.29 4.76
CA ILE A 107 -12.17 -15.60 3.33
C ILE A 107 -11.13 -14.88 2.46
N SER A 108 -10.80 -13.62 2.80
CA SER A 108 -9.79 -12.84 2.09
C SER A 108 -8.39 -13.45 2.24
N GLU A 109 -8.03 -13.89 3.46
CA GLU A 109 -6.79 -14.61 3.71
C GLU A 109 -6.71 -15.92 2.90
N PHE A 110 -7.80 -16.70 2.86
CA PHE A 110 -7.81 -17.97 2.13
C PHE A 110 -7.63 -17.79 0.63
N CYS A 111 -8.23 -16.75 0.03
CA CYS A 111 -8.00 -16.40 -1.37
C CYS A 111 -6.53 -16.08 -1.62
N LEU A 112 -5.92 -15.23 -0.78
CA LEU A 112 -4.51 -14.83 -0.91
C LEU A 112 -3.54 -16.01 -0.70
N LEU A 113 -3.87 -16.93 0.20
CA LEU A 113 -3.06 -18.10 0.51
C LEU A 113 -3.34 -19.30 -0.40
N GLN A 114 -4.35 -19.20 -1.27
CA GLN A 114 -4.74 -20.23 -2.24
C GLN A 114 -5.06 -21.57 -1.57
N LYS A 115 -5.79 -21.54 -0.46
CA LYS A 115 -6.10 -22.74 0.33
C LYS A 115 -7.48 -23.28 -0.02
N ALA A 116 -7.57 -24.60 -0.20
CA ALA A 116 -8.87 -25.26 -0.27
C ALA A 116 -9.58 -25.10 1.08
N VAL A 117 -10.86 -24.74 1.05
CA VAL A 117 -11.63 -24.40 2.26
C VAL A 117 -13.01 -25.06 2.27
N ILE A 118 -13.39 -25.55 3.45
CA ILE A 118 -14.77 -25.83 3.82
C ILE A 118 -15.21 -24.73 4.80
N LEU A 119 -16.23 -23.99 4.41
CA LEU A 119 -16.78 -22.87 5.18
C LEU A 119 -18.03 -23.31 5.94
N VAL A 120 -18.08 -22.98 7.22
CA VAL A 120 -19.25 -23.22 8.08
C VAL A 120 -19.79 -21.86 8.53
N PRO A 121 -20.69 -21.19 7.78
CA PRO A 121 -21.22 -19.88 8.17
C PRO A 121 -21.85 -19.90 9.57
N SER A 122 -21.57 -18.90 10.40
CA SER A 122 -22.24 -18.79 11.70
C SER A 122 -23.68 -18.29 11.53
N PRO A 123 -24.68 -18.92 12.18
CA PRO A 123 -26.06 -18.48 12.11
C PRO A 123 -26.36 -17.24 12.98
N ASN A 124 -25.43 -16.89 13.88
CA ASN A 124 -25.65 -15.88 14.94
C ASN A 124 -25.08 -14.51 14.55
N VAL A 125 -25.23 -14.11 13.29
CA VAL A 125 -24.63 -12.88 12.75
C VAL A 125 -25.66 -12.03 12.03
N ALA A 126 -25.49 -10.71 12.10
CA ALA A 126 -26.45 -9.75 11.52
C ALA A 126 -26.65 -10.02 10.02
N GLU A 127 -27.90 -10.02 9.56
CA GLU A 127 -28.27 -10.12 8.14
C GLU A 127 -27.70 -11.33 7.37
N ASP A 128 -27.35 -12.40 8.08
CA ASP A 128 -26.78 -13.63 7.52
C ASP A 128 -25.53 -13.38 6.63
N HIS A 129 -24.73 -12.37 6.99
CA HIS A 129 -23.62 -11.94 6.15
C HIS A 129 -22.53 -13.01 5.96
N GLN A 130 -22.36 -13.94 6.91
CA GLN A 130 -21.40 -15.03 6.74
C GLN A 130 -21.83 -16.03 5.67
N THR A 131 -23.14 -16.30 5.52
CA THR A 131 -23.62 -17.17 4.44
C THR A 131 -23.37 -16.52 3.09
N LYS A 132 -23.66 -15.21 2.96
CA LYS A 132 -23.37 -14.44 1.74
C LYS A 132 -21.86 -14.49 1.39
N ASN A 133 -21.00 -14.31 2.39
CA ASN A 133 -19.55 -14.41 2.23
C ASN A 133 -19.12 -15.81 1.73
N ALA A 134 -19.67 -16.88 2.31
CA ALA A 134 -19.37 -18.23 1.85
C ALA A 134 -19.86 -18.47 0.42
N MET A 135 -21.08 -18.03 0.10
CA MET A 135 -21.66 -18.20 -1.23
C MET A 135 -20.89 -17.48 -2.32
N ALA A 136 -20.21 -16.36 -2.01
CA ALA A 136 -19.33 -15.68 -2.95
C ALA A 136 -18.19 -16.60 -3.46
N LEU A 137 -17.68 -17.50 -2.63
CA LEU A 137 -16.68 -18.49 -3.03
C LEU A 137 -17.33 -19.77 -3.58
N VAL A 138 -18.40 -20.27 -2.97
CA VAL A 138 -19.09 -21.51 -3.39
C VAL A 138 -19.66 -21.37 -4.81
N ASN A 139 -20.26 -20.25 -5.16
CA ASN A 139 -20.81 -20.01 -6.50
C ASN A 139 -19.74 -20.03 -7.60
N ASN A 140 -18.49 -19.76 -7.23
CA ASN A 140 -17.32 -19.86 -8.11
C ASN A 140 -16.59 -21.21 -7.98
N SER A 141 -17.20 -22.19 -7.31
CA SER A 141 -16.57 -23.49 -7.02
C SER A 141 -15.19 -23.36 -6.37
N ALA A 142 -15.02 -22.33 -5.52
CA ALA A 142 -13.78 -22.00 -4.82
C ALA A 142 -13.79 -22.42 -3.34
N ALA A 143 -14.97 -22.78 -2.81
CA ALA A 143 -15.16 -23.29 -1.46
C ALA A 143 -16.30 -24.31 -1.45
N ILE A 144 -16.34 -25.15 -0.43
CA ILE A 144 -17.51 -25.95 -0.08
C ILE A 144 -18.14 -25.32 1.17
N SER A 145 -19.46 -25.24 1.25
CA SER A 145 -20.15 -24.77 2.45
C SER A 145 -20.92 -25.89 3.13
N VAL A 146 -20.79 -25.97 4.44
CA VAL A 146 -21.62 -26.81 5.31
C VAL A 146 -22.43 -25.89 6.20
N GLN A 147 -23.76 -26.02 6.16
CA GLN A 147 -24.64 -25.24 7.02
C GLN A 147 -24.46 -25.66 8.48
N ASP A 148 -24.49 -24.68 9.39
CA ASP A 148 -24.26 -24.92 10.83
C ASP A 148 -25.22 -25.96 11.42
N VAL A 149 -26.48 -25.93 10.98
CA VAL A 149 -27.53 -26.87 11.39
C VAL A 149 -27.20 -28.33 11.09
N ASN A 150 -26.41 -28.59 10.05
CA ASN A 150 -26.08 -29.95 9.59
C ASN A 150 -24.65 -30.37 9.96
N ILE A 151 -23.94 -29.57 10.78
CA ILE A 151 -22.51 -29.74 11.00
C ILE A 151 -22.16 -31.10 11.61
N ASN A 152 -22.97 -31.58 12.56
CA ASN A 152 -22.72 -32.85 13.26
C ASN A 152 -22.85 -34.06 12.34
N GLU A 153 -23.67 -33.97 11.30
CA GLU A 153 -23.94 -35.07 10.37
C GLU A 153 -22.98 -35.06 9.17
N ILE A 154 -22.61 -33.86 8.71
CA ILE A 154 -21.98 -33.68 7.38
C ILE A 154 -20.51 -33.26 7.46
N LEU A 155 -20.10 -32.48 8.46
CA LEU A 155 -18.80 -31.78 8.38
C LEU A 155 -17.62 -32.75 8.26
N LEU A 156 -17.52 -33.73 9.16
CA LEU A 156 -16.35 -34.60 9.20
C LEU A 156 -16.31 -35.57 8.02
N SER A 157 -17.46 -36.11 7.60
CA SER A 157 -17.56 -36.96 6.40
C SER A 157 -17.15 -36.18 5.15
N LYS A 158 -17.61 -34.92 5.02
CA LYS A 158 -17.21 -34.04 3.90
C LYS A 158 -15.73 -33.68 3.94
N VAL A 159 -15.15 -33.43 5.12
CA VAL A 159 -13.70 -33.20 5.28
C VAL A 159 -12.91 -34.41 4.76
N ILE A 160 -13.30 -35.62 5.16
CA ILE A 160 -12.63 -36.87 4.73
C ILE A 160 -12.82 -37.11 3.23
N GLU A 161 -14.00 -36.86 2.68
CA GLU A 161 -14.26 -36.97 1.24
C GLU A 161 -13.33 -36.03 0.44
N VAL A 162 -13.30 -34.75 0.82
CA VAL A 162 -12.59 -33.70 0.08
C VAL A 162 -11.08 -33.85 0.19
N ILE A 163 -10.54 -34.22 1.36
CA ILE A 163 -9.08 -34.34 1.55
C ILE A 163 -8.47 -35.50 0.74
N HIS A 164 -9.27 -36.52 0.42
CA HIS A 164 -8.85 -37.65 -0.42
C HIS A 164 -9.02 -37.39 -1.92
N ASP A 165 -9.88 -36.43 -2.30
CA ASP A 165 -10.09 -36.06 -3.69
C ASP A 165 -9.13 -34.95 -4.11
N GLU A 166 -7.96 -35.36 -4.61
CA GLU A 166 -6.92 -34.45 -5.08
C GLU A 166 -7.40 -33.56 -6.25
N LYS A 167 -8.35 -34.04 -7.07
CA LYS A 167 -8.94 -33.26 -8.15
C LYS A 167 -9.78 -32.11 -7.57
N THR A 168 -10.62 -32.41 -6.58
CA THR A 168 -11.42 -31.39 -5.89
C THR A 168 -10.54 -30.39 -5.13
N LEU A 169 -9.50 -30.85 -4.41
CA LEU A 169 -8.57 -29.94 -3.73
C LEU A 169 -7.90 -28.95 -4.69
N ASN A 170 -7.38 -29.45 -5.81
CA ASN A 170 -6.72 -28.60 -6.81
C ASN A 170 -7.69 -27.63 -7.47
N GLN A 171 -8.93 -28.07 -7.75
CA GLN A 171 -9.97 -27.19 -8.28
C GLN A 171 -10.29 -26.04 -7.32
N LEU A 172 -10.49 -26.34 -6.03
CA LEU A 172 -10.77 -25.34 -5.00
C LEU A 172 -9.61 -24.34 -4.87
N ARG A 173 -8.36 -24.82 -4.82
CA ARG A 173 -7.15 -23.96 -4.74
C ARG A 173 -7.01 -23.06 -5.95
N SER A 174 -7.23 -23.58 -7.16
CA SER A 174 -7.14 -22.80 -8.39
C SER A 174 -8.23 -21.73 -8.43
N ASN A 175 -9.47 -22.09 -8.10
CA ASN A 175 -10.59 -21.16 -8.15
C ASN A 175 -10.51 -20.07 -7.08
N ILE A 176 -10.11 -20.43 -5.85
CA ILE A 176 -9.99 -19.45 -4.78
C ILE A 176 -8.84 -18.45 -5.04
N ALA A 177 -7.78 -18.88 -5.74
CA ALA A 177 -6.70 -17.99 -6.15
C ALA A 177 -7.17 -16.91 -7.13
N MET A 178 -8.11 -17.23 -8.02
CA MET A 178 -8.69 -16.26 -8.97
C MET A 178 -9.55 -15.18 -8.29
N LEU A 179 -10.02 -15.44 -7.07
CA LEU A 179 -10.80 -14.50 -6.26
C LEU A 179 -9.93 -13.65 -5.34
N ALA A 180 -8.61 -13.85 -5.34
CA ALA A 180 -7.70 -13.05 -4.56
C ALA A 180 -7.66 -11.62 -5.12
N LEU A 181 -7.79 -10.64 -4.22
CA LEU A 181 -7.60 -9.22 -4.53
C LEU A 181 -6.36 -8.72 -3.76
N PRO A 182 -5.14 -8.86 -4.34
CA PRO A 182 -3.93 -8.38 -3.71
C PRO A 182 -4.01 -6.87 -3.51
N GLY A 183 -3.76 -6.40 -2.28
CA GLY A 183 -3.81 -4.98 -1.98
C GLY A 183 -5.22 -4.40 -1.84
N SER A 184 -6.27 -5.23 -1.70
CA SER A 184 -7.66 -4.79 -1.53
C SER A 184 -7.86 -3.76 -0.40
N ALA A 185 -7.11 -3.86 0.70
CA ALA A 185 -7.15 -2.84 1.75
C ALA A 185 -6.72 -1.46 1.26
N ASN A 186 -5.70 -1.40 0.39
CA ASN A 186 -5.28 -0.14 -0.24
C ASN A 186 -6.32 0.32 -1.25
N THR A 187 -6.86 -0.59 -2.08
CA THR A 187 -7.90 -0.27 -3.06
C THR A 187 -9.19 0.25 -2.42
N ILE A 188 -9.61 -0.32 -1.28
CA ILE A 188 -10.77 0.16 -0.53
C ILE A 188 -10.48 1.54 0.07
N ALA A 189 -9.29 1.74 0.66
CA ALA A 189 -8.90 3.04 1.15
C ALA A 189 -8.87 4.08 0.02
N GLU A 190 -8.34 3.71 -1.15
CA GLU A 190 -8.31 4.54 -2.36
C GLU A 190 -9.70 4.89 -2.86
N GLU A 191 -10.64 3.94 -2.91
CA GLU A 191 -12.01 4.22 -3.37
C GLU A 191 -12.77 5.10 -2.37
N VAL A 192 -12.53 4.92 -1.07
CA VAL A 192 -13.05 5.82 -0.02
C VAL A 192 -12.46 7.23 -0.16
N PHE A 193 -11.16 7.35 -0.44
CA PHE A 193 -10.52 8.65 -0.71
C PHE A 193 -11.05 9.28 -1.99
N LYS A 194 -11.24 8.49 -3.05
CA LYS A 194 -11.79 8.94 -4.33
C LYS A 194 -13.24 9.41 -4.19
N MET A 195 -14.06 8.69 -3.42
CA MET A 195 -15.42 9.11 -3.08
C MET A 195 -15.43 10.41 -2.27
N ALA A 196 -14.43 10.64 -1.41
CA ALA A 196 -14.26 11.91 -0.72
C ALA A 196 -13.75 13.04 -1.65
N GLU A 197 -12.92 12.74 -2.65
CA GLU A 197 -12.47 13.68 -3.70
C GLU A 197 -13.57 13.99 -4.74
N MET A 198 -14.60 13.16 -4.87
CA MET A 198 -15.65 13.26 -5.91
C MET A 198 -16.59 14.46 -5.77
N ASN A 199 -16.59 15.18 -4.63
CA ASN A 199 -17.37 16.41 -4.50
C ASN A 199 -16.67 17.64 -5.11
N ILE A 200 -15.37 17.58 -5.40
CA ILE A 200 -14.64 18.72 -5.97
C ILE A 200 -14.89 18.77 -7.48
N THR A 201 -15.53 19.84 -7.96
CA THR A 201 -15.78 20.09 -9.39
C THR A 201 -14.79 21.13 -9.96
N SER A 202 -14.31 22.04 -9.12
CA SER A 202 -13.38 23.10 -9.50
C SER A 202 -12.21 23.24 -8.51
N VAL A 203 -11.09 23.75 -9.01
CA VAL A 203 -9.88 23.98 -8.23
C VAL A 203 -9.34 25.37 -8.54
N TYR A 204 -9.23 26.20 -7.50
CA TYR A 204 -8.75 27.57 -7.60
C TYR A 204 -7.35 27.70 -7.01
N PHE A 205 -6.40 28.25 -7.77
CA PHE A 205 -5.02 28.40 -7.35
C PHE A 205 -4.66 29.85 -7.04
N ILE A 206 -4.02 30.11 -5.90
CA ILE A 206 -3.44 31.41 -5.58
C ILE A 206 -1.90 31.27 -5.65
N GLY A 207 -1.29 31.89 -6.66
CA GLY A 207 0.11 31.69 -7.05
C GLY A 207 0.29 30.54 -8.06
N ILE A 208 -0.58 30.47 -9.08
CA ILE A 208 -0.65 29.33 -10.03
C ILE A 208 0.60 29.18 -10.92
N GLY A 209 1.31 30.27 -11.20
CA GLY A 209 2.51 30.32 -12.03
C GLY A 209 3.76 29.72 -11.39
N GLY A 210 3.72 29.40 -10.09
CA GLY A 210 4.80 28.68 -9.42
C GLY A 210 5.03 27.30 -10.02
N ILE A 211 6.30 26.85 -10.11
CA ILE A 211 6.63 25.61 -10.83
C ILE A 211 5.89 24.38 -10.32
N GLY A 212 5.76 24.18 -9.01
CA GLY A 212 4.96 23.06 -8.49
C GLY A 212 3.46 23.33 -8.39
N MET A 213 3.03 24.59 -8.47
CA MET A 213 1.61 24.94 -8.54
C MET A 213 1.06 24.62 -9.93
N SER A 214 1.77 25.00 -10.98
CA SER A 214 1.41 24.68 -12.37
C SER A 214 1.34 23.17 -12.65
N ALA A 215 2.23 22.36 -12.04
CA ALA A 215 2.15 20.90 -12.16
C ALA A 215 0.86 20.34 -11.54
N LEU A 216 0.42 20.88 -10.40
CA LEU A 216 -0.87 20.52 -9.78
C LEU A 216 -2.06 21.01 -10.62
N ALA A 217 -1.99 22.22 -11.17
CA ALA A 217 -3.02 22.76 -12.05
C ALA A 217 -3.26 21.84 -13.25
N ARG A 218 -2.17 21.45 -13.94
CA ARG A 218 -2.20 20.45 -15.02
C ARG A 218 -2.77 19.10 -14.58
N TYR A 219 -2.45 18.67 -13.37
CA TYR A 219 -2.97 17.42 -12.84
C TYR A 219 -4.50 17.48 -12.71
N PHE A 220 -5.05 18.50 -12.07
CA PHE A 220 -6.52 18.63 -11.93
C PHE A 220 -7.22 18.85 -13.28
N LEU A 221 -6.60 19.60 -14.20
CA LEU A 221 -7.10 19.74 -15.56
C LEU A 221 -7.18 18.39 -16.27
N SER A 222 -6.15 17.55 -16.16
CA SER A 222 -6.15 16.18 -16.71
C SER A 222 -7.21 15.25 -16.10
N LYS A 223 -7.71 15.58 -14.90
CA LYS A 223 -8.82 14.89 -14.22
C LYS A 223 -10.19 15.45 -14.59
N GLY A 224 -10.25 16.37 -15.55
CA GLY A 224 -11.49 16.99 -16.04
C GLY A 224 -12.11 17.98 -15.06
N LYS A 225 -11.33 18.52 -14.11
CA LYS A 225 -11.79 19.57 -13.20
C LYS A 225 -11.72 20.93 -13.90
N ILE A 226 -12.58 21.85 -13.47
CA ILE A 226 -12.44 23.26 -13.85
C ILE A 226 -11.27 23.83 -13.06
N VAL A 227 -10.26 24.36 -13.74
CA VAL A 227 -9.08 24.94 -13.09
C VAL A 227 -9.01 26.42 -13.42
N ALA A 228 -8.81 27.23 -12.37
CA ALA A 228 -8.58 28.66 -12.49
C ALA A 228 -7.58 29.12 -11.43
N GLY A 229 -7.07 30.34 -11.56
CA GLY A 229 -6.24 30.90 -10.52
C GLY A 229 -5.79 32.34 -10.73
N TYR A 230 -5.03 32.79 -9.75
CA TYR A 230 -4.36 34.07 -9.72
C TYR A 230 -2.83 33.85 -9.73
N ASP A 231 -2.11 34.73 -10.40
CA ASP A 231 -0.70 34.97 -10.12
C ASP A 231 -0.41 36.48 -10.10
N ARG A 232 0.68 36.91 -9.46
CA ARG A 232 1.01 38.33 -9.37
C ARG A 232 1.52 38.89 -10.70
N VAL A 233 2.25 38.08 -11.48
CA VAL A 233 2.92 38.54 -12.71
C VAL A 233 2.76 37.49 -13.80
N PRO A 234 2.43 37.89 -15.05
CA PRO A 234 2.46 36.97 -16.18
C PRO A 234 3.86 36.43 -16.43
N CYS A 235 3.95 35.14 -16.73
CA CYS A 235 5.17 34.45 -17.10
C CYS A 235 4.87 33.32 -18.10
N GLU A 236 5.93 32.78 -18.72
CA GLU A 236 5.87 31.67 -19.69
C GLU A 236 5.03 30.49 -19.17
N ILE A 237 5.13 30.15 -17.89
CA ILE A 237 4.32 29.08 -17.28
C ILE A 237 2.82 29.42 -17.35
N THR A 238 2.43 30.62 -16.93
CA THR A 238 1.02 31.04 -16.95
C THR A 238 0.49 31.19 -18.37
N GLU A 239 1.31 31.63 -19.32
CA GLU A 239 0.94 31.72 -20.73
C GLU A 239 0.57 30.33 -21.29
N HIS A 240 1.42 29.32 -21.07
CA HIS A 240 1.12 27.95 -21.47
C HIS A 240 -0.11 27.38 -20.76
N LEU A 241 -0.32 27.68 -19.47
CA LEU A 241 -1.53 27.21 -18.76
C LEU A 241 -2.80 27.83 -19.36
N VAL A 242 -2.76 29.10 -19.80
CA VAL A 242 -3.88 29.73 -20.51
C VAL A 242 -4.13 29.05 -21.85
N GLU A 243 -3.08 28.72 -22.60
CA GLU A 243 -3.20 27.94 -23.85
C GLU A 243 -3.79 26.53 -23.63
N GLU A 244 -3.50 25.92 -22.48
CA GLU A 244 -4.08 24.65 -22.04
C GLU A 244 -5.56 24.78 -21.59
N GLY A 245 -6.11 26.00 -21.53
CA GLY A 245 -7.51 26.29 -21.23
C GLY A 245 -7.79 26.70 -19.77
N ILE A 246 -6.76 27.02 -18.99
CA ILE A 246 -6.90 27.48 -17.60
C ILE A 246 -7.19 28.97 -17.56
N GLN A 247 -8.18 29.38 -16.76
CA GLN A 247 -8.51 30.79 -16.56
C GLN A 247 -7.58 31.39 -15.50
N ILE A 248 -6.74 32.35 -15.91
CA ILE A 248 -5.79 33.02 -15.02
C ILE A 248 -6.01 34.53 -15.08
N HIS A 249 -5.98 35.17 -13.92
CA HIS A 249 -5.97 36.63 -13.81
C HIS A 249 -4.81 37.10 -12.93
N TYR A 250 -4.48 38.39 -13.01
CA TYR A 250 -3.25 38.96 -12.42
C TYR A 250 -3.47 40.15 -11.49
N GLU A 251 -4.71 40.35 -11.03
CA GLU A 251 -5.07 41.46 -10.14
C GLU A 251 -5.74 40.93 -8.88
N GLU A 252 -5.42 41.44 -7.69
CA GLU A 252 -6.08 41.02 -6.44
C GLU A 252 -7.54 41.50 -6.39
N ASN A 253 -8.43 40.80 -7.11
CA ASN A 253 -9.78 41.25 -7.38
C ASN A 253 -10.77 40.06 -7.38
N LEU A 254 -11.65 40.05 -6.38
CA LEU A 254 -12.65 39.00 -6.19
C LEU A 254 -13.61 38.84 -7.39
N SER A 255 -13.85 39.91 -8.16
CA SER A 255 -14.74 39.85 -9.33
C SER A 255 -14.17 39.07 -10.51
N LEU A 256 -12.87 38.79 -10.49
CA LEU A 256 -12.17 38.01 -11.51
C LEU A 256 -12.13 36.51 -11.19
N ILE A 257 -12.57 36.10 -10.00
CA ILE A 257 -12.73 34.69 -9.65
C ILE A 257 -13.88 34.12 -10.51
N PRO A 258 -13.64 33.07 -11.32
CA PRO A 258 -14.67 32.49 -12.17
C PRO A 258 -15.84 31.93 -11.35
N SER A 259 -17.05 32.06 -11.87
CA SER A 259 -18.28 31.60 -11.18
C SER A 259 -18.25 30.13 -10.78
N ALA A 260 -17.60 29.28 -11.58
CA ALA A 260 -17.39 27.86 -11.28
C ALA A 260 -16.53 27.60 -10.04
N CYS A 261 -15.77 28.58 -9.57
CA CYS A 261 -14.90 28.51 -8.37
C CYS A 261 -15.50 29.24 -7.16
N LEU A 262 -16.78 29.65 -7.22
CA LEU A 262 -17.46 30.37 -6.14
C LEU A 262 -18.38 29.48 -5.29
N ASP A 263 -18.42 28.17 -5.57
CA ASP A 263 -19.17 27.20 -4.76
C ASP A 263 -18.24 26.50 -3.76
N LYS A 264 -18.38 26.86 -2.48
CA LYS A 264 -17.55 26.32 -1.40
C LYS A 264 -17.69 24.82 -1.18
N GLU A 265 -18.80 24.21 -1.58
CA GLU A 265 -19.02 22.77 -1.40
C GLU A 265 -18.28 21.94 -2.45
N THR A 266 -17.96 22.56 -3.59
CA THR A 266 -17.36 21.88 -4.75
C THR A 266 -16.05 22.50 -5.23
N THR A 267 -15.56 23.57 -4.60
CA THR A 267 -14.29 24.22 -4.94
C THR A 267 -13.21 23.91 -3.91
N LEU A 268 -12.07 23.38 -4.37
CA LEU A 268 -10.84 23.31 -3.59
C LEU A 268 -9.96 24.52 -3.89
N VAL A 269 -9.52 25.23 -2.86
CA VAL A 269 -8.58 26.34 -3.01
C VAL A 269 -7.17 25.87 -2.63
N ILE A 270 -6.21 26.09 -3.52
CA ILE A 270 -4.80 25.70 -3.33
C ILE A 270 -3.95 26.96 -3.32
N TRP A 271 -3.10 27.10 -2.31
CA TRP A 271 -2.23 28.27 -2.18
C TRP A 271 -0.78 27.88 -1.89
N THR A 272 0.13 28.82 -2.16
CA THR A 272 1.55 28.72 -1.84
C THR A 272 1.92 29.67 -0.71
N PRO A 273 2.80 29.26 0.25
CA PRO A 273 3.30 30.14 1.32
C PRO A 273 3.97 31.43 0.85
N ALA A 274 4.35 31.54 -0.43
CA ALA A 274 4.89 32.77 -1.01
C ALA A 274 3.83 33.90 -1.16
N VAL A 275 2.55 33.57 -1.06
CA VAL A 275 1.45 34.55 -1.08
C VAL A 275 1.25 35.11 0.33
N PRO A 276 1.20 36.45 0.52
CA PRO A 276 0.96 37.05 1.82
C PRO A 276 -0.39 36.62 2.41
N GLU A 277 -0.43 36.45 3.73
CA GLU A 277 -1.65 36.14 4.45
C GLU A 277 -2.74 37.22 4.31
N THR A 278 -2.34 38.44 3.95
CA THR A 278 -3.20 39.60 3.68
C THR A 278 -3.78 39.64 2.26
N HIS A 279 -3.46 38.66 1.41
CA HIS A 279 -3.94 38.60 0.03
C HIS A 279 -5.48 38.58 -0.01
N VAL A 280 -6.07 39.45 -0.82
CA VAL A 280 -7.53 39.73 -0.79
C VAL A 280 -8.36 38.47 -1.04
N GLU A 281 -8.00 37.68 -2.06
CA GLU A 281 -8.72 36.44 -2.39
C GLU A 281 -8.54 35.35 -1.34
N LEU A 282 -7.34 35.23 -0.76
CA LEU A 282 -7.07 34.22 0.26
C LEU A 282 -7.87 34.51 1.53
N ALA A 283 -7.92 35.78 1.92
CA ALA A 283 -8.75 36.25 3.03
C ALA A 283 -10.24 35.97 2.77
N TYR A 284 -10.73 36.25 1.56
CA TYR A 284 -12.11 35.96 1.16
C TYR A 284 -12.45 34.47 1.28
N PHE A 285 -11.66 33.59 0.65
CA PHE A 285 -11.94 32.14 0.68
C PHE A 285 -11.95 31.60 2.12
N ARG A 286 -11.07 32.11 2.99
CA ARG A 286 -11.04 31.74 4.42
C ARG A 286 -12.31 32.19 5.14
N THR A 287 -12.69 33.46 5.00
CA THR A 287 -13.87 34.00 5.67
C THR A 287 -15.16 33.37 5.15
N ALA A 288 -15.22 33.01 3.87
CA ALA A 288 -16.36 32.32 3.27
C ALA A 288 -16.43 30.81 3.57
N GLY A 289 -15.39 30.26 4.22
CA GLY A 289 -15.36 28.86 4.67
C GLY A 289 -15.13 27.84 3.56
N PHE A 290 -14.31 28.17 2.57
CA PHE A 290 -13.87 27.23 1.54
C PHE A 290 -12.86 26.24 2.11
N GLU A 291 -12.78 25.06 1.49
CA GLU A 291 -11.69 24.11 1.74
C GLU A 291 -10.40 24.67 1.13
N ILE A 292 -9.42 24.98 1.97
CA ILE A 292 -8.15 25.60 1.57
C ILE A 292 -6.99 24.70 1.99
N GLN A 293 -6.17 24.31 1.03
CA GLN A 293 -5.01 23.43 1.25
C GLN A 293 -3.73 24.10 0.73
N LYS A 294 -2.61 23.92 1.44
CA LYS A 294 -1.29 24.27 0.92
C LYS A 294 -0.91 23.33 -0.23
N ARG A 295 -0.12 23.82 -1.18
CA ARG A 295 0.48 23.01 -2.28
C ARG A 295 1.03 21.66 -1.79
N SER A 296 1.78 21.66 -0.69
CA SER A 296 2.44 20.48 -0.12
C SER A 296 1.46 19.43 0.39
N GLN A 297 0.34 19.86 0.98
CA GLN A 297 -0.72 18.97 1.47
C GLN A 297 -1.43 18.29 0.30
N VAL A 298 -1.73 19.05 -0.77
CA VAL A 298 -2.37 18.51 -1.97
C VAL A 298 -1.46 17.51 -2.69
N LEU A 299 -0.18 17.86 -2.88
CA LEU A 299 0.78 16.92 -3.46
C LEU A 299 0.92 15.65 -2.61
N GLY A 300 0.97 15.79 -1.28
CA GLY A 300 0.96 14.66 -0.35
C GLY A 300 -0.29 13.79 -0.47
N ALA A 301 -1.47 14.39 -0.66
CA ALA A 301 -2.72 13.68 -0.85
C ALA A 301 -2.75 12.90 -2.17
N ILE A 302 -2.43 13.56 -3.29
CA ILE A 302 -2.41 12.97 -4.64
C ILE A 302 -1.48 11.77 -4.70
N THR A 303 -0.33 11.86 -4.04
CA THR A 303 0.73 10.85 -4.18
C THR A 303 0.61 9.71 -3.17
N ARG A 304 -0.28 9.81 -2.18
CA ARG A 304 -0.42 8.86 -1.06
C ARG A 304 -0.74 7.43 -1.47
N SER A 305 -1.52 7.25 -2.53
CA SER A 305 -1.92 5.95 -3.10
C SER A 305 -0.89 5.37 -4.07
N SER A 306 0.07 6.19 -4.51
CA SER A 306 1.13 5.76 -5.42
C SER A 306 2.39 5.34 -4.65
N LYS A 307 3.24 4.56 -5.32
CA LYS A 307 4.61 4.30 -4.85
C LYS A 307 5.47 5.53 -5.16
N GLY A 308 5.46 6.48 -4.22
CA GLY A 308 6.28 7.69 -4.31
C GLY A 308 7.78 7.38 -4.35
N LEU A 309 8.42 7.76 -5.45
CA LEU A 309 9.87 7.74 -5.66
C LEU A 309 10.37 9.17 -5.45
N CYS A 310 10.81 9.45 -4.23
CA CYS A 310 11.14 10.80 -3.80
C CYS A 310 12.61 11.11 -4.01
N VAL A 311 12.89 12.33 -4.48
CA VAL A 311 14.25 12.88 -4.56
C VAL A 311 14.32 14.06 -3.59
N ALA A 312 15.06 13.87 -2.50
CA ALA A 312 15.26 14.87 -1.47
C ALA A 312 16.72 15.35 -1.44
N GLY A 313 16.95 16.50 -0.80
CA GLY A 313 18.28 17.02 -0.50
C GLY A 313 18.49 18.44 -0.99
N THR A 314 19.48 19.15 -0.45
CA THR A 314 19.69 20.58 -0.72
C THR A 314 19.96 20.88 -2.19
N HIS A 315 20.70 19.98 -2.87
CA HIS A 315 21.12 20.15 -4.26
C HIS A 315 20.81 18.92 -5.10
N GLY A 316 20.61 19.10 -6.41
CA GLY A 316 20.47 17.98 -7.35
C GLY A 316 19.09 17.30 -7.38
N LYS A 317 18.09 17.83 -6.66
CA LYS A 317 16.70 17.32 -6.67
C LYS A 317 16.13 17.27 -8.07
N THR A 318 16.10 18.42 -8.75
CA THR A 318 15.44 18.57 -10.05
C THR A 318 16.12 17.79 -11.18
N THR A 319 17.45 17.75 -11.21
CA THR A 319 18.18 16.96 -12.20
C THR A 319 17.92 15.46 -11.98
N THR A 320 18.01 14.99 -10.73
CA THR A 320 17.85 13.56 -10.41
C THR A 320 16.41 13.09 -10.60
N SER A 321 15.41 13.92 -10.22
CA SER A 321 14.00 13.63 -10.44
C SER A 321 13.67 13.57 -11.94
N ALA A 322 14.21 14.50 -12.74
CA ALA A 322 14.01 14.52 -14.18
C ALA A 322 14.66 13.30 -14.86
N MET A 323 15.87 12.91 -14.46
CA MET A 323 16.54 11.70 -14.97
C MET A 323 15.74 10.44 -14.62
N LEU A 324 15.32 10.31 -13.35
CA LEU A 324 14.52 9.17 -12.89
C LEU A 324 13.18 9.09 -13.63
N ALA A 325 12.47 10.21 -13.77
CA ALA A 325 11.23 10.29 -14.50
C ALA A 325 11.43 9.94 -15.98
N HIS A 326 12.47 10.45 -16.63
CA HIS A 326 12.78 10.13 -18.02
C HIS A 326 13.02 8.62 -18.23
N LEU A 327 13.87 8.01 -17.40
CA LEU A 327 14.17 6.58 -17.48
C LEU A 327 12.91 5.72 -17.29
N LEU A 328 12.08 6.04 -16.29
CA LEU A 328 10.83 5.31 -16.03
C LEU A 328 9.81 5.51 -17.15
N TYR A 329 9.63 6.75 -17.61
CA TYR A 329 8.64 7.10 -18.63
C TYR A 329 8.97 6.48 -19.99
N GLN A 330 10.25 6.34 -20.35
CA GLN A 330 10.69 5.65 -21.56
C GLN A 330 10.68 4.12 -21.43
N SER A 331 10.53 3.59 -20.21
CA SER A 331 10.44 2.16 -19.96
C SER A 331 9.00 1.64 -19.99
N ARG A 332 8.84 0.31 -20.03
CA ARG A 332 7.51 -0.33 -19.89
C ARG A 332 6.86 -0.13 -18.52
N ILE A 333 7.62 0.36 -17.52
CA ILE A 333 7.11 0.61 -16.17
C ILE A 333 6.29 1.91 -16.17
N GLY A 334 6.76 2.95 -16.84
CA GLY A 334 6.17 4.29 -16.82
C GLY A 334 6.24 4.95 -15.44
N CYS A 335 5.80 6.20 -15.34
CA CYS A 335 5.56 6.87 -14.07
C CYS A 335 4.61 8.05 -14.25
N ASN A 336 3.95 8.45 -13.16
CA ASN A 336 3.57 9.84 -12.99
C ASN A 336 4.80 10.63 -12.50
N ALA A 337 4.94 11.90 -12.84
CA ALA A 337 6.03 12.72 -12.32
C ALA A 337 5.61 14.17 -12.12
N PHE A 338 5.90 14.72 -10.95
CA PHE A 338 5.76 16.14 -10.63
C PHE A 338 7.16 16.74 -10.53
N LEU A 339 7.58 17.45 -11.57
CA LEU A 339 8.94 17.97 -11.71
C LEU A 339 9.04 19.43 -11.23
N GLY A 340 10.15 19.75 -10.58
CA GLY A 340 10.53 21.09 -10.13
C GLY A 340 11.09 21.98 -11.24
N GLY A 341 10.88 21.60 -12.51
CA GLY A 341 11.25 22.35 -13.69
C GLY A 341 10.49 21.85 -14.92
N ILE A 342 10.38 22.69 -15.96
CA ILE A 342 9.84 22.27 -17.25
C ILE A 342 10.86 21.37 -17.94
N SER A 343 10.49 20.12 -18.22
CA SER A 343 11.36 19.20 -18.93
C SER A 343 11.51 19.63 -20.39
N LYS A 344 12.76 19.82 -20.85
CA LYS A 344 13.03 20.14 -22.27
C LYS A 344 12.56 19.05 -23.23
N ASN A 345 12.57 17.79 -22.80
CA ASN A 345 12.22 16.65 -23.65
C ASN A 345 10.70 16.50 -23.81
N TYR A 346 9.92 17.02 -22.87
CA TYR A 346 8.47 16.82 -22.81
C TYR A 346 7.68 18.13 -22.84
N HIS A 347 8.36 19.27 -22.75
CA HIS A 347 7.78 20.61 -22.68
C HIS A 347 6.74 20.79 -21.57
N THR A 348 6.85 19.98 -20.50
CA THR A 348 5.95 20.01 -19.35
C THR A 348 6.70 19.62 -18.07
N ASN A 349 6.12 19.97 -16.92
CA ASN A 349 6.54 19.56 -15.59
C ASN A 349 5.64 18.47 -14.98
N LEU A 350 4.66 17.98 -15.73
CA LEU A 350 3.78 16.89 -15.34
C LEU A 350 3.85 15.76 -16.36
N LEU A 351 4.27 14.57 -15.93
CA LEU A 351 4.12 13.34 -16.70
C LEU A 351 3.03 12.49 -16.08
N LEU A 352 2.19 11.89 -16.92
CA LEU A 352 1.11 11.01 -16.48
C LEU A 352 1.19 9.66 -17.18
N SER A 353 0.99 8.60 -16.42
CA SER A 353 0.85 7.22 -16.88
C SER A 353 -0.42 6.62 -16.27
N GLN A 354 -1.28 6.04 -17.09
CA GLN A 354 -2.52 5.43 -16.63
C GLN A 354 -2.31 4.14 -15.83
N LYS A 355 -1.16 3.49 -15.99
CA LYS A 355 -0.92 2.13 -15.47
C LYS A 355 0.22 2.03 -14.48
N SER A 356 1.10 3.04 -14.42
CA SER A 356 2.25 2.97 -13.52
C SER A 356 1.82 3.17 -12.08
N PRO A 357 2.27 2.32 -11.14
CA PRO A 357 2.05 2.55 -9.72
C PRO A 357 3.04 3.58 -9.16
N TYR A 358 4.02 4.05 -9.93
CA TYR A 358 5.10 4.91 -9.45
C TYR A 358 4.83 6.39 -9.74
N THR A 359 5.13 7.22 -8.76
CA THR A 359 5.13 8.68 -8.92
C THR A 359 6.48 9.24 -8.52
N VAL A 360 7.14 9.97 -9.42
CA VAL A 360 8.40 10.67 -9.13
C VAL A 360 8.08 12.05 -8.55
N ILE A 361 8.69 12.39 -7.42
CA ILE A 361 8.38 13.58 -6.64
C ILE A 361 9.66 14.21 -6.12
N GLU A 362 9.79 15.53 -6.25
CA GLU A 362 10.81 16.29 -5.53
C GLU A 362 10.34 16.52 -4.09
N ALA A 363 11.08 15.97 -3.14
CA ALA A 363 10.81 16.10 -1.72
C ALA A 363 11.62 17.28 -1.18
N ASP A 364 10.96 18.43 -1.13
CA ASP A 364 11.55 19.69 -0.70
C ASP A 364 11.48 19.86 0.83
N GLU A 365 12.61 20.22 1.41
CA GLU A 365 12.75 20.56 2.82
C GLU A 365 12.08 21.89 3.17
N PHE A 366 11.91 22.81 2.21
CA PHE A 366 11.29 24.11 2.44
C PHE A 366 9.89 23.99 3.07
N ASP A 367 9.59 24.84 4.07
CA ASP A 367 8.36 24.82 4.90
C ASP A 367 8.02 23.41 5.47
N ARG A 368 9.04 22.55 5.66
CA ARG A 368 8.89 21.14 6.10
C ARG A 368 7.95 20.34 5.19
N SER A 369 7.87 20.69 3.90
CA SER A 369 6.86 20.17 2.98
C SER A 369 6.98 18.65 2.74
N PHE A 370 8.20 18.13 2.75
CA PHE A 370 8.47 16.69 2.61
C PHE A 370 7.84 15.82 3.72
N HIS A 371 7.40 16.38 4.86
CA HIS A 371 6.73 15.64 5.93
C HIS A 371 5.28 15.29 5.59
N GLN A 372 4.73 15.92 4.54
CA GLN A 372 3.40 15.59 4.01
C GLN A 372 3.42 14.40 3.05
N LEU A 373 4.61 13.94 2.65
CA LEU A 373 4.79 12.85 1.70
C LEU A 373 4.78 11.49 2.40
N THR A 374 4.49 10.43 1.64
CA THR A 374 4.64 9.05 2.09
C THR A 374 5.56 8.26 1.15
N PRO A 375 6.89 8.49 1.21
CA PRO A 375 7.83 7.92 0.24
C PRO A 375 7.81 6.39 0.28
N TYR A 376 7.67 5.76 -0.87
CA TYR A 376 7.93 4.32 -1.01
C TYR A 376 9.44 4.09 -1.04
N MET A 377 10.15 4.84 -1.89
CA MET A 377 11.61 4.89 -1.94
C MET A 377 12.06 6.35 -1.96
N SER A 378 13.23 6.63 -1.42
CA SER A 378 13.82 7.97 -1.50
C SER A 378 15.31 7.90 -1.82
N VAL A 379 15.78 8.86 -2.62
CA VAL A 379 17.20 9.24 -2.65
C VAL A 379 17.36 10.55 -1.88
N ILE A 380 18.45 10.68 -1.12
CA ILE A 380 18.89 11.93 -0.50
C ILE A 380 20.22 12.30 -1.13
N THR A 381 20.21 13.37 -1.93
CA THR A 381 21.34 13.79 -2.76
C THR A 381 22.40 14.55 -1.96
N ALA A 382 21.97 15.49 -1.13
CA ALA A 382 22.82 16.30 -0.25
C ALA A 382 22.03 16.71 1.00
N THR A 383 22.74 17.04 2.10
CA THR A 383 22.14 17.51 3.35
C THR A 383 22.90 18.69 3.94
N ASP A 384 23.48 19.51 3.06
CA ASP A 384 24.16 20.74 3.45
C ASP A 384 23.12 21.72 4.02
N PRO A 385 23.39 22.38 5.16
CA PRO A 385 22.40 23.24 5.80
C PRO A 385 21.98 24.39 4.87
N ASP A 386 20.68 24.50 4.64
CA ASP A 386 20.03 25.58 3.91
C ASP A 386 18.74 25.95 4.64
N HIS A 387 18.08 27.05 4.27
CA HIS A 387 16.81 27.48 4.85
C HIS A 387 16.85 27.59 6.40
N LEU A 388 17.98 28.05 6.95
CA LEU A 388 18.17 28.24 8.40
C LEU A 388 17.23 29.30 8.99
N ASP A 389 16.65 30.16 8.15
CA ASP A 389 15.54 31.06 8.52
C ASP A 389 14.29 30.29 8.99
N ILE A 390 14.06 29.08 8.47
CA ILE A 390 12.93 28.20 8.83
C ILE A 390 13.31 27.23 9.95
N TYR A 391 14.52 26.68 9.88
CA TYR A 391 14.97 25.62 10.78
C TYR A 391 15.68 26.14 12.04
N GLY A 392 16.23 27.36 12.01
CA GLY A 392 16.95 27.99 13.11
C GLY A 392 18.41 27.52 13.27
N SER A 393 18.69 26.22 13.13
CA SER A 393 20.05 25.65 13.26
C SER A 393 20.30 24.46 12.34
N GLU A 394 21.58 24.13 12.07
CA GLU A 394 21.99 22.93 11.33
C GLU A 394 21.45 21.64 11.99
N GLU A 395 21.47 21.59 13.32
CA GLU A 395 20.91 20.45 14.07
C GLU A 395 19.41 20.27 13.81
N ALA A 396 18.64 21.36 13.81
CA ALA A 396 17.21 21.33 13.52
C ALA A 396 16.92 21.01 12.05
N TYR A 397 17.77 21.46 11.12
CA TYR A 397 17.72 21.11 9.70
C TYR A 397 17.90 19.60 9.50
N LEU A 398 18.98 19.03 10.05
CA LEU A 398 19.25 17.59 10.01
C LEU A 398 18.16 16.78 10.71
N LYS A 399 17.58 17.30 11.80
CA LYS A 399 16.44 16.70 12.47
C LYS A 399 15.21 16.62 11.55
N GLY A 400 14.99 17.62 10.70
CA GLY A 400 13.95 17.61 9.68
C GLY A 400 14.10 16.43 8.72
N PHE A 401 15.31 16.22 8.20
CA PHE A 401 15.65 15.07 7.36
C PHE A 401 15.53 13.74 8.12
N GLU A 402 15.94 13.70 9.39
CA GLU A 402 15.79 12.51 10.24
C GLU A 402 14.32 12.09 10.33
N ILE A 403 13.40 13.03 10.60
CA ILE A 403 11.96 12.79 10.62
C ILE A 403 11.47 12.27 9.27
N TYR A 404 11.90 12.93 8.17
CA TYR A 404 11.55 12.52 6.81
C TYR A 404 11.99 11.07 6.51
N THR A 405 13.19 10.66 6.93
CA THR A 405 13.66 9.28 6.70
C THR A 405 12.79 8.23 7.38
N GLY A 406 12.15 8.56 8.51
CA GLY A 406 11.21 7.68 9.20
C GLY A 406 9.90 7.42 8.45
N LEU A 407 9.58 8.24 7.44
CA LEU A 407 8.38 8.10 6.59
C LEU A 407 8.58 7.09 5.45
N ILE A 408 9.83 6.78 5.11
CA ILE A 408 10.19 5.90 3.99
C ILE A 408 9.72 4.47 4.27
N LYS A 409 9.10 3.82 3.27
CA LYS A 409 8.50 2.48 3.43
C LYS A 409 9.36 1.32 2.93
N ASN A 410 10.29 1.54 2.01
CA ASN A 410 11.02 0.45 1.35
C ASN A 410 12.54 0.65 1.30
N CYS A 411 12.99 1.72 0.66
CA CYS A 411 14.41 1.90 0.36
C CYS A 411 14.83 3.36 0.51
N LEU A 412 15.97 3.58 1.15
CA LEU A 412 16.68 4.85 1.20
C LEU A 412 18.02 4.70 0.48
N VAL A 413 18.28 5.56 -0.50
CA VAL A 413 19.61 5.72 -1.11
C VAL A 413 20.18 7.04 -0.61
N ILE A 414 21.37 7.02 -0.01
CA ILE A 414 21.98 8.20 0.59
C ILE A 414 23.46 8.30 0.21
N HIS A 415 23.97 9.53 0.08
CA HIS A 415 25.37 9.72 -0.21
C HIS A 415 26.23 9.14 0.92
N LYS A 416 27.31 8.41 0.58
CA LYS A 416 28.14 7.69 1.55
C LYS A 416 28.71 8.60 2.66
N ASN A 417 29.06 9.83 2.29
CA ASN A 417 29.65 10.83 3.20
C ASN A 417 28.61 11.78 3.82
N SER A 418 27.33 11.40 3.83
CA SER A 418 26.27 12.21 4.43
C SER A 418 26.43 12.32 5.95
N LYS A 419 26.30 13.54 6.50
CA LYS A 419 26.24 13.79 7.96
C LYS A 419 24.93 13.32 8.59
N LEU A 420 23.88 13.17 7.80
CA LEU A 420 22.57 12.72 8.27
C LEU A 420 22.65 11.29 8.82
N GLN A 421 22.17 11.11 10.05
CA GLN A 421 21.92 9.80 10.63
C GLN A 421 20.44 9.43 10.39
N PRO A 422 20.13 8.58 9.40
CA PRO A 422 18.74 8.27 9.07
C PRO A 422 18.08 7.41 10.17
N LYS A 423 16.82 7.70 10.48
CA LYS A 423 15.97 6.92 11.40
C LYS A 423 14.85 6.21 10.64
N VAL A 424 15.25 5.28 9.80
CA VAL A 424 14.32 4.44 9.05
C VAL A 424 13.76 3.29 9.90
N LYS A 425 12.64 2.71 9.48
CA LYS A 425 12.08 1.49 10.09
C LYS A 425 12.99 0.29 9.79
N LYS A 426 12.98 -0.74 10.65
CA LYS A 426 13.82 -1.94 10.53
C LYS A 426 13.73 -2.67 9.18
N GLU A 427 12.60 -2.55 8.49
CA GLU A 427 12.33 -3.19 7.20
C GLU A 427 12.89 -2.40 5.99
N VAL A 428 13.26 -1.14 6.20
CA VAL A 428 13.76 -0.25 5.15
C VAL A 428 15.23 -0.54 4.92
N ARG A 429 15.60 -0.81 3.67
CA ARG A 429 17.00 -0.98 3.28
C ARG A 429 17.64 0.38 3.06
N ILE A 430 18.88 0.53 3.53
CA ILE A 430 19.70 1.69 3.25
C ILE A 430 20.79 1.25 2.29
N TYR A 431 20.93 1.97 1.18
CA TYR A 431 22.05 1.85 0.27
C TYR A 431 22.82 3.16 0.24
N THR A 432 24.11 3.04 0.01
CA THR A 432 25.03 4.16 -0.13
C THR A 432 25.42 4.35 -1.59
N TYR A 433 25.61 5.60 -1.99
CA TYR A 433 26.23 5.91 -3.27
C TYR A 433 27.35 6.92 -3.10
N SER A 434 28.38 6.81 -3.94
CA SER A 434 29.41 7.83 -4.12
C SER A 434 29.93 7.79 -5.56
N GLN A 435 30.98 8.55 -5.85
CA GLN A 435 31.63 8.51 -7.15
C GLN A 435 32.29 7.15 -7.43
N ASP A 436 33.01 6.60 -6.46
CA ASP A 436 34.00 5.53 -6.61
C ASP A 436 33.80 4.34 -5.67
N GLU A 437 32.88 4.42 -4.70
CA GLU A 437 32.65 3.38 -3.70
C GLU A 437 31.19 3.35 -3.18
N GLY A 438 30.88 2.37 -2.32
CA GLY A 438 29.52 2.17 -1.80
C GLY A 438 28.70 1.21 -2.67
N ASP A 439 27.43 1.04 -2.32
CA ASP A 439 26.53 0.10 -3.00
C ASP A 439 26.31 0.46 -4.47
N PHE A 440 26.27 1.76 -4.77
CA PHE A 440 26.19 2.29 -6.13
C PHE A 440 27.36 3.25 -6.39
N HIS A 441 28.13 3.00 -7.45
CA HIS A 441 29.25 3.86 -7.86
C HIS A 441 29.57 3.73 -9.35
N ALA A 442 30.44 4.62 -9.85
CA ALA A 442 30.89 4.63 -11.23
C ALA A 442 32.37 4.19 -11.33
N GLU A 443 32.67 3.31 -12.28
CA GLU A 443 34.04 2.96 -12.65
C GLU A 443 34.34 3.40 -14.08
N ASN A 444 35.63 3.44 -14.45
CA ASN A 444 36.06 3.73 -15.83
C ASN A 444 35.46 5.01 -16.44
N ILE A 445 35.35 6.07 -15.63
CA ILE A 445 34.77 7.36 -16.05
C ILE A 445 35.63 8.00 -17.14
N ARG A 446 35.00 8.27 -18.29
CA ARG A 446 35.58 8.92 -19.47
C ARG A 446 34.73 10.13 -19.84
N MET A 447 35.39 11.28 -20.01
CA MET A 447 34.72 12.53 -20.40
C MET A 447 35.29 13.00 -21.74
N GLY A 448 34.41 13.34 -22.68
CA GLY A 448 34.81 13.85 -23.99
C GLY A 448 33.59 14.18 -24.86
N ASN A 449 33.74 15.14 -25.78
CA ASN A 449 32.67 15.54 -26.72
C ASN A 449 31.32 15.93 -26.09
N GLY A 450 31.32 16.41 -24.85
CA GLY A 450 30.08 16.76 -24.12
C GLY A 450 29.35 15.55 -23.52
N GLU A 451 29.96 14.36 -23.57
CA GLU A 451 29.42 13.12 -23.00
C GLU A 451 30.26 12.65 -21.81
N ILE A 452 29.59 11.98 -20.88
CA ILE A 452 30.22 11.27 -19.75
C ILE A 452 29.85 9.80 -19.88
N ILE A 453 30.84 8.95 -20.06
CA ILE A 453 30.69 7.50 -20.19
C ILE A 453 31.34 6.86 -18.98
N PHE A 454 30.64 5.96 -18.30
CA PHE A 454 31.14 5.25 -17.13
C PHE A 454 30.48 3.88 -17.02
N ASP A 455 31.15 2.95 -16.35
CA ASP A 455 30.56 1.69 -15.94
C ASP A 455 29.75 1.94 -14.67
N PHE A 456 28.48 1.55 -14.65
CA PHE A 456 27.63 1.64 -13.46
C PHE A 456 27.70 0.34 -12.65
N VAL A 457 28.05 0.46 -11.38
CA VAL A 457 28.09 -0.65 -10.42
C VAL A 457 26.93 -0.51 -9.44
N ALA A 458 26.22 -1.60 -9.21
CA ALA A 458 25.12 -1.75 -8.25
C ALA A 458 25.28 -3.06 -7.46
N PRO A 459 24.53 -3.29 -6.36
CA PRO A 459 24.71 -4.45 -5.49
C PRO A 459 24.59 -5.82 -6.17
N ASP A 460 23.78 -5.91 -7.22
CA ASP A 460 23.47 -7.15 -7.93
C ASP A 460 23.71 -7.06 -9.44
N THR A 461 24.19 -5.92 -9.94
CA THR A 461 24.26 -5.63 -11.38
C THR A 461 25.47 -4.75 -11.70
N ARG A 462 26.05 -4.98 -12.87
CA ARG A 462 27.03 -4.09 -13.48
C ARG A 462 26.65 -3.80 -14.93
N ILE A 463 26.69 -2.53 -15.32
CA ILE A 463 26.44 -2.06 -16.70
C ILE A 463 27.74 -1.41 -17.18
N THR A 464 28.31 -1.92 -18.27
CA THR A 464 29.60 -1.47 -18.84
C THR A 464 29.42 -0.86 -20.22
#